data_AF-A0A7C4X2L6-F1
#
_entry.id   AF-A0A7C4X2L6-F1
#
_cell.length_a   1.000
_cell.length_b   1.000
_cell.length_c   1.000
_cell.angle_alpha   90.00
_cell.angle_beta   90.00
_cell.angle_gamma   90.00
#
_symmetry.space_group_name_H-M   'P 1'
#
loop_
_entity.id
_entity.type
_entity.pdbx_description
1 polymer ?
#
loop_
_entity_poly.entity_id
_entity_poly.type
_entity_poly.pdbx_seq_one_letter_code
_entity_poly.pdbx_strand_id
1 'polypeptide(L)'
;MRYWFGAVLLNLIAFTVLAQEAETPKETPPLPTHCVHGYSGIFTTPTAYLANPADKGELFGKPSVSITGAYMKHKDYQSVAVTENLFGPIELGYAMERIGLGDWPHDVKEAGLPDIEKNEVYVHNFNLRYNIIPEGGLDADWMPAITLGSHFKWNDGLSTINRNLNGACNHLGADHTYGTEFTAVASKTIQGVLPNPFIVSAGVRNSDAIHTGLLGFAGERATTFEGNFVYFLTDKLLFAVEYRQKSDLIDQCQTGGKHLIKAENDWTDICLAYIVDSHLTIAGGWANFGNVLNHKERNVWALQLKYEF
;
A
#
# COMPACT_ATOMS: atom_id res chain seq x y z
N MET A 1 28.49 -4.40 1.74
CA MET A 1 27.55 -5.30 1.04
C MET A 1 26.74 -4.48 0.03
N ARG A 2 27.40 -3.95 -1.01
CA ARG A 2 26.89 -2.87 -1.90
C ARG A 2 26.69 -3.29 -3.36
N TYR A 3 26.77 -4.59 -3.67
CA TYR A 3 26.86 -5.10 -5.05
C TYR A 3 25.75 -6.07 -5.47
N TRP A 4 24.69 -6.22 -4.68
CA TRP A 4 23.55 -7.10 -5.01
C TRP A 4 22.27 -6.35 -5.45
N PHE A 5 22.29 -5.01 -5.45
CA PHE A 5 21.09 -4.18 -5.69
C PHE A 5 20.74 -3.96 -7.16
N GLY A 6 21.66 -4.22 -8.09
CA GLY A 6 21.39 -4.09 -9.53
C GLY A 6 20.74 -5.32 -10.17
N ALA A 7 20.94 -6.51 -9.59
CA ALA A 7 20.59 -7.76 -10.27
C ALA A 7 19.12 -8.17 -10.11
N VAL A 8 18.46 -7.80 -9.01
CA VAL A 8 17.04 -8.16 -8.79
C VAL A 8 16.10 -7.23 -9.56
N LEU A 9 16.46 -5.94 -9.72
CA LEU A 9 15.69 -5.02 -10.56
C LEU A 9 15.88 -5.32 -12.07
N LEU A 10 17.07 -5.76 -12.51
CA LEU A 10 17.30 -6.09 -13.92
C LEU A 10 16.69 -7.43 -14.37
N ASN A 11 16.60 -8.44 -13.50
CA ASN A 11 16.14 -9.78 -13.92
C ASN A 11 14.62 -9.96 -13.96
N LEU A 12 13.84 -9.03 -13.40
CA LEU A 12 12.37 -9.01 -13.53
C LEU A 12 11.87 -8.21 -14.75
N ILE A 13 12.76 -7.54 -15.48
CA ILE A 13 12.43 -6.76 -16.69
C ILE A 13 12.42 -7.65 -17.96
N ALA A 14 12.72 -8.94 -17.85
CA ALA A 14 12.65 -9.89 -18.96
C ALA A 14 11.23 -10.46 -19.17
N PHE A 15 10.20 -9.61 -19.15
CA PHE A 15 8.97 -9.90 -19.89
C PHE A 15 9.09 -9.17 -21.22
N THR A 16 9.32 -9.94 -22.27
CA THR A 16 9.27 -9.47 -23.66
C THR A 16 7.89 -8.89 -23.93
N VAL A 17 7.77 -7.57 -23.81
CA VAL A 17 6.68 -6.79 -24.41
C VAL A 17 6.94 -6.83 -25.91
N LEU A 18 6.25 -7.74 -26.61
CA LEU A 18 6.05 -7.60 -28.03
C LEU A 18 5.12 -6.38 -28.20
N ALA A 19 5.73 -5.22 -28.43
CA ALA A 19 5.00 -4.01 -28.78
C ALA A 19 4.29 -4.26 -30.11
N GLN A 20 2.99 -4.51 -30.03
CA GLN A 20 2.11 -4.44 -31.18
C GLN A 20 1.48 -3.05 -31.14
N GLU A 21 1.97 -2.16 -32.02
CA GLU A 21 1.31 -0.88 -32.30
C GLU A 21 -0.11 -1.17 -32.78
N ALA A 22 -1.09 -0.74 -32.00
CA ALA A 22 -2.47 -0.59 -32.44
C ALA A 22 -2.98 0.78 -31.99
N GLU A 23 -3.52 1.54 -32.95
CA GLU A 23 -4.05 2.88 -32.76
C GLU A 23 -5.21 2.93 -31.74
N THR A 24 -5.18 3.99 -30.94
CA THR A 24 -6.09 4.34 -29.84
C THR A 24 -7.56 4.47 -30.22
N PRO A 25 -8.48 3.85 -29.48
CA PRO A 25 -9.61 4.55 -28.88
C PRO A 25 -9.15 5.25 -27.60
N LYS A 26 -9.88 6.26 -27.13
CA LYS A 26 -9.58 6.98 -25.89
C LYS A 26 -9.86 6.04 -24.69
N GLU A 27 -8.94 5.11 -24.44
CA GLU A 27 -8.98 4.18 -23.32
C GLU A 27 -8.96 4.98 -22.02
N THR A 28 -9.80 4.56 -21.08
CA THR A 28 -9.84 5.10 -19.72
C THR A 28 -8.41 5.11 -19.16
N PRO A 29 -7.95 6.20 -18.51
CA PRO A 29 -6.61 6.22 -17.94
C PRO A 29 -6.38 4.99 -17.05
N PRO A 30 -5.20 4.34 -17.06
CA PRO A 30 -4.88 3.15 -16.26
C PRO A 30 -4.70 3.45 -14.76
N LEU A 31 -5.74 4.06 -14.21
CA LEU A 31 -5.90 4.58 -12.87
C LEU A 31 -7.14 3.93 -12.24
N PRO A 32 -7.18 3.83 -10.89
CA PRO A 32 -6.18 4.29 -9.92
C PRO A 32 -4.90 3.42 -9.93
N THR A 33 -3.81 3.87 -9.30
CA THR A 33 -2.62 3.02 -9.10
C THR A 33 -2.89 1.94 -8.04
N HIS A 34 -1.90 1.13 -7.68
CA HIS A 34 -2.03 0.23 -6.53
C HIS A 34 -1.44 0.89 -5.28
N CYS A 35 -2.11 0.78 -4.14
CA CYS A 35 -1.49 1.07 -2.86
C CYS A 35 -0.27 0.15 -2.65
N VAL A 36 0.58 0.47 -1.67
CA VAL A 36 1.68 -0.39 -1.22
C VAL A 36 1.20 -1.82 -0.90
N HIS A 37 -0.03 -1.96 -0.40
CA HIS A 37 -0.72 -3.22 -0.08
C HIS A 37 -1.36 -3.93 -1.28
N GLY A 38 -1.22 -3.38 -2.48
CA GLY A 38 -1.56 -4.01 -3.76
C GLY A 38 -3.03 -4.01 -4.15
N TYR A 39 -3.89 -3.24 -3.50
CA TYR A 39 -5.25 -2.96 -3.97
C TYR A 39 -5.38 -1.52 -4.46
N SER A 40 -6.46 -1.23 -5.19
CA SER A 40 -6.58 0.03 -5.94
C SER A 40 -6.67 1.29 -5.06
N GLY A 41 -5.84 2.29 -5.41
CA GLY A 41 -5.68 3.54 -4.69
C GLY A 41 -4.55 4.42 -5.24
N ILE A 42 -3.80 5.08 -4.37
CA ILE A 42 -2.63 5.88 -4.76
C ILE A 42 -1.36 5.14 -4.29
N PHE A 43 -0.50 5.69 -3.43
CA PHE A 43 0.63 4.98 -2.83
C PHE A 43 0.22 4.39 -1.49
N THR A 44 -0.30 5.19 -0.56
CA THR A 44 -0.56 4.71 0.80
C THR A 44 -2.04 4.44 1.04
N THR A 45 -2.96 5.15 0.40
CA THR A 45 -4.39 5.13 0.68
C THR A 45 -5.23 4.64 -0.50
N PRO A 46 -6.37 3.97 -0.23
CA PRO A 46 -7.31 3.52 -1.26
C PRO A 46 -8.06 4.67 -1.93
N THR A 47 -8.57 4.40 -3.13
CA THR A 47 -9.71 5.11 -3.73
C THR A 47 -10.88 4.13 -3.85
N ALA A 48 -12.13 4.58 -3.94
CA ALA A 48 -13.26 3.70 -4.17
C ALA A 48 -13.31 3.14 -5.61
N TYR A 49 -12.49 3.66 -6.52
CA TYR A 49 -12.35 3.11 -7.86
C TYR A 49 -11.53 1.82 -7.84
N LEU A 50 -11.79 0.96 -8.82
CA LEU A 50 -11.10 -0.31 -9.03
C LEU A 50 -10.13 -0.17 -10.20
N ALA A 51 -9.01 -0.87 -10.19
CA ALA A 51 -8.00 -0.83 -11.27
C ALA A 51 -8.39 -1.80 -12.37
N ASN A 52 -8.39 -1.34 -13.63
CA ASN A 52 -8.78 -2.13 -14.80
C ASN A 52 -10.12 -2.90 -14.64
N PRO A 53 -11.23 -2.22 -14.31
CA PRO A 53 -12.54 -2.84 -14.15
C PRO A 53 -13.06 -3.41 -15.47
N ALA A 54 -14.06 -4.30 -15.40
CA ALA A 54 -14.67 -4.88 -16.59
C ALA A 54 -15.28 -3.81 -17.51
N ASP A 55 -15.08 -3.98 -18.81
CA ASP A 55 -15.77 -3.18 -19.81
C ASP A 55 -17.28 -3.44 -19.75
N LYS A 56 -18.06 -2.49 -20.28
CA LYS A 56 -19.53 -2.57 -20.23
C LYS A 56 -20.03 -3.84 -20.93
N GLY A 57 -20.63 -4.74 -20.15
CA GLY A 57 -21.18 -6.01 -20.64
C GLY A 57 -20.23 -7.19 -20.49
N GLU A 58 -19.01 -6.97 -20.02
CA GLU A 58 -18.07 -8.03 -19.66
C GLU A 58 -18.23 -8.45 -18.21
N LEU A 59 -17.97 -9.73 -17.95
CA LEU A 59 -18.02 -10.29 -16.59
C LEU A 59 -16.69 -10.11 -15.85
N PHE A 60 -15.57 -10.00 -16.55
CA PHE A 60 -14.24 -9.93 -15.98
C PHE A 60 -13.56 -8.67 -16.48
N GLY A 61 -12.90 -7.95 -15.58
CA GLY A 61 -11.89 -6.98 -15.97
C GLY A 61 -10.61 -7.70 -16.36
N LYS A 62 -9.63 -6.92 -16.79
CA LYS A 62 -8.32 -7.47 -17.10
C LYS A 62 -7.39 -7.31 -15.88
N PRO A 63 -6.35 -8.15 -15.76
CA PRO A 63 -5.42 -8.01 -14.65
C PRO A 63 -4.71 -6.65 -14.63
N SER A 64 -4.34 -6.21 -13.43
CA SER A 64 -3.36 -5.14 -13.24
C SER A 64 -2.22 -5.66 -12.38
N VAL A 65 -0.98 -5.28 -12.72
CA VAL A 65 0.22 -5.67 -11.96
C VAL A 65 1.00 -4.42 -11.59
N SER A 66 1.59 -4.39 -10.40
CA SER A 66 2.49 -3.31 -10.01
C SER A 66 3.71 -3.81 -9.27
N ILE A 67 4.82 -3.08 -9.44
CA ILE A 67 6.02 -3.20 -8.61
C ILE A 67 6.26 -1.86 -7.93
N THR A 68 6.38 -1.88 -6.61
CA THR A 68 6.65 -0.70 -5.80
C THR A 68 7.97 -0.86 -5.06
N GLY A 69 8.78 0.19 -5.02
CA GLY A 69 9.95 0.28 -4.14
C GLY A 69 9.87 1.57 -3.33
N ALA A 70 10.15 1.50 -2.03
CA ALA A 70 10.34 2.68 -1.20
C ALA A 70 11.67 2.62 -0.46
N TYR A 71 12.43 3.70 -0.59
CA TYR A 71 13.73 3.91 0.02
C TYR A 71 13.58 4.85 1.20
N MET A 72 13.67 4.28 2.39
CA MET A 72 13.68 5.02 3.64
C MET A 72 15.13 5.20 4.10
N LYS A 73 15.36 5.99 5.15
CA LYS A 73 16.73 6.27 5.62
C LYS A 73 17.37 5.06 6.28
N HIS A 74 16.59 4.29 7.05
CA HIS A 74 17.12 3.14 7.80
C HIS A 74 16.52 1.80 7.38
N LYS A 75 15.42 1.81 6.61
CA LYS A 75 14.73 0.62 6.14
C LYS A 75 14.47 0.69 4.63
N ASP A 76 14.18 -0.45 4.03
CA ASP A 76 13.74 -0.54 2.65
C ASP A 76 12.42 -1.32 2.55
N TYR A 77 11.71 -1.06 1.46
CA TYR A 77 10.43 -1.66 1.18
C TYR A 77 10.34 -2.00 -0.30
N GLN A 78 9.83 -3.18 -0.62
CA GLN A 78 9.43 -3.55 -1.97
C GLN A 78 8.09 -4.28 -1.94
N SER A 79 7.26 -4.07 -2.94
CA SER A 79 6.10 -4.93 -3.16
C SER A 79 5.88 -5.28 -4.62
N VAL A 80 5.31 -6.45 -4.83
CA VAL A 80 4.70 -6.87 -6.09
C VAL A 80 3.24 -7.16 -5.84
N ALA A 81 2.37 -6.68 -6.72
CA ALA A 81 0.93 -6.88 -6.58
C ALA A 81 0.27 -7.22 -7.90
N VAL A 82 -0.80 -8.00 -7.82
CA VAL A 82 -1.70 -8.32 -8.92
C VAL A 82 -3.14 -8.15 -8.45
N THR A 83 -3.98 -7.56 -9.30
CA THR A 83 -5.42 -7.45 -9.08
C THR A 83 -6.19 -7.87 -10.32
N GLU A 84 -7.43 -8.31 -10.14
CA GLU A 84 -8.37 -8.62 -11.21
C GLU A 84 -9.80 -8.35 -10.74
N ASN A 85 -10.64 -7.83 -11.63
CA ASN A 85 -12.03 -7.56 -11.34
C ASN A 85 -12.93 -8.70 -11.81
N LEU A 86 -13.79 -9.18 -10.94
CA LEU A 86 -14.78 -10.23 -11.20
C LEU A 86 -16.19 -9.66 -11.08
N PHE A 87 -17.07 -10.14 -11.95
CA PHE A 87 -18.50 -9.85 -12.00
C PHE A 87 -18.86 -8.36 -12.11
N GLY A 88 -17.90 -7.50 -12.50
CA GLY A 88 -18.02 -6.04 -12.57
C GLY A 88 -17.45 -5.32 -11.34
N PRO A 89 -18.09 -5.40 -10.15
CA PRO A 89 -17.75 -4.54 -9.02
C PRO A 89 -16.83 -5.19 -7.98
N ILE A 90 -16.37 -6.44 -8.17
CA ILE A 90 -15.53 -7.14 -7.19
C ILE A 90 -14.09 -7.09 -7.65
N GLU A 91 -13.18 -6.50 -6.88
CA GLU A 91 -11.74 -6.56 -7.10
C GLU A 91 -11.14 -7.60 -6.16
N LEU A 92 -10.45 -8.59 -6.72
CA LEU A 92 -9.55 -9.47 -5.99
C LEU A 92 -8.11 -9.00 -6.17
N GLY A 93 -7.28 -9.19 -5.15
CA GLY A 93 -5.87 -8.84 -5.25
C GLY A 93 -4.98 -9.64 -4.34
N TYR A 94 -3.72 -9.78 -4.75
CA TYR A 94 -2.64 -10.30 -3.93
C TYR A 94 -1.46 -9.36 -3.99
N ALA A 95 -0.84 -9.09 -2.84
CA ALA A 95 0.43 -8.39 -2.75
C ALA A 95 1.42 -9.13 -1.87
N MET A 96 2.66 -9.22 -2.32
CA MET A 96 3.78 -9.64 -1.48
C MET A 96 4.64 -8.42 -1.17
N GLU A 97 4.78 -8.10 0.11
CA GLU A 97 5.60 -6.99 0.59
C GLU A 97 6.85 -7.56 1.27
N ARG A 98 8.04 -7.13 0.84
CA ARG A 98 9.30 -7.33 1.56
C ARG A 98 9.60 -6.06 2.34
N ILE A 99 9.72 -6.18 3.66
CA ILE A 99 10.03 -5.04 4.54
C ILE A 99 11.35 -5.30 5.25
N GLY A 100 12.36 -4.48 4.96
CA GLY A 100 13.65 -4.55 5.63
C GLY A 100 13.57 -4.04 7.07
N LEU A 101 14.18 -4.77 8.00
CA LEU A 101 14.25 -4.39 9.41
C LEU A 101 15.35 -3.35 9.69
N GLY A 102 16.24 -3.11 8.72
CA GLY A 102 17.33 -2.15 8.85
C GLY A 102 18.34 -2.56 9.92
N ASP A 103 18.70 -1.62 10.79
CA ASP A 103 19.57 -1.84 11.95
C ASP A 103 18.81 -2.29 13.22
N TRP A 104 17.49 -2.46 13.16
CA TRP A 104 16.70 -2.94 14.30
C TRP A 104 17.21 -4.26 14.90
N PRO A 105 17.56 -5.30 14.10
CA PRO A 105 18.10 -6.55 14.64
C PRO A 105 19.39 -6.32 15.45
N HIS A 106 20.23 -5.39 14.99
CA HIS A 106 21.47 -5.02 15.66
C HIS A 106 21.20 -4.24 16.95
N ASP A 107 20.30 -3.26 16.93
CA ASP A 107 19.91 -2.51 18.14
C ASP A 107 19.30 -3.42 19.20
N VAL A 108 18.50 -4.41 18.81
CA VAL A 108 17.96 -5.45 19.71
C VAL A 108 19.09 -6.20 20.40
N LYS A 109 20.11 -6.63 19.64
CA LYS A 109 21.28 -7.35 20.16
C LYS A 109 22.15 -6.47 21.08
N GLU A 110 22.41 -5.22 20.68
CA GLU A 110 23.16 -4.26 21.51
C GLU A 110 22.42 -3.92 22.81
N ALA A 111 21.09 -3.97 22.81
CA ALA A 111 20.29 -3.78 23.99
C ALA A 111 20.31 -4.98 24.97
N GLY A 112 21.09 -6.03 24.65
CA GLY A 112 21.27 -7.21 25.49
C GLY A 112 20.21 -8.30 25.29
N LEU A 113 19.39 -8.20 24.24
CA LEU A 113 18.41 -9.23 23.89
C LEU A 113 19.01 -10.28 22.93
N PRO A 114 18.40 -11.47 22.83
CA PRO A 114 18.82 -12.48 21.86
C PRO A 114 18.81 -11.97 20.42
N ASP A 115 19.65 -12.57 19.58
CA ASP A 115 19.67 -12.29 18.15
C ASP A 115 18.37 -12.80 17.51
N ILE A 116 17.69 -11.92 16.76
CA ILE A 116 16.42 -12.27 16.11
C ILE A 116 16.61 -13.06 14.81
N GLU A 117 17.85 -13.10 14.29
CA GLU A 117 18.24 -13.87 13.09
C GLU A 117 17.40 -13.55 11.83
N LYS A 118 16.89 -12.31 11.74
CA LYS A 118 16.08 -11.80 10.64
C LYS A 118 16.54 -10.39 10.27
N ASN A 119 16.63 -10.12 8.98
CA ASN A 119 16.91 -8.77 8.44
C ASN A 119 15.71 -8.18 7.69
N GLU A 120 14.68 -8.99 7.45
CA GLU A 120 13.49 -8.64 6.70
C GLU A 120 12.34 -9.57 7.11
N VAL A 121 11.13 -9.14 6.82
CA VAL A 121 9.91 -9.95 6.90
C VAL A 121 9.12 -9.80 5.61
N TYR A 122 8.33 -10.81 5.28
CA TYR A 122 7.34 -10.74 4.22
C TYR A 122 5.95 -10.57 4.80
N VAL A 123 5.18 -9.65 4.22
CA VAL A 123 3.76 -9.48 4.50
C VAL A 123 2.98 -9.80 3.24
N HIS A 124 2.15 -10.83 3.32
CA HIS A 124 1.26 -11.25 2.25
C HIS A 124 -0.09 -10.60 2.45
N ASN A 125 -0.62 -9.90 1.44
CA ASN A 125 -1.94 -9.28 1.47
C ASN A 125 -2.85 -10.00 0.47
N PHE A 126 -4.03 -10.40 0.92
CA PHE A 126 -5.09 -10.98 0.12
C PHE A 126 -6.30 -10.05 0.24
N ASN A 127 -6.65 -9.41 -0.87
CA ASN A 127 -7.57 -8.30 -0.91
C ASN A 127 -8.85 -8.71 -1.61
N LEU A 128 -9.99 -8.40 -0.98
CA LEU A 128 -11.31 -8.44 -1.57
C LEU A 128 -11.91 -7.05 -1.43
N ARG A 129 -12.37 -6.47 -2.53
CA ARG A 129 -13.06 -5.18 -2.51
C ARG A 129 -14.31 -5.26 -3.35
N TYR A 130 -15.35 -4.58 -2.90
CA TYR A 130 -16.65 -4.54 -3.56
C TYR A 130 -17.09 -3.09 -3.70
N ASN A 131 -17.15 -2.59 -4.94
CA ASN A 131 -17.75 -1.32 -5.27
C ASN A 131 -19.28 -1.45 -5.15
N ILE A 132 -19.80 -1.07 -3.99
CA ILE A 132 -21.22 -1.24 -3.64
C ILE A 132 -22.09 -0.20 -4.33
N ILE A 133 -21.53 0.98 -4.60
CA ILE A 133 -22.20 2.08 -5.29
C ILE A 133 -21.18 2.66 -6.28
N PRO A 134 -21.40 2.57 -7.60
CA PRO A 134 -20.57 3.27 -8.57
C PRO A 134 -20.78 4.77 -8.45
N GLU A 135 -19.80 5.57 -8.90
CA GLU A 135 -19.98 7.02 -8.97
C GLU A 135 -21.20 7.38 -9.85
N GLY A 136 -22.02 8.33 -9.39
CA GLY A 136 -23.28 8.68 -10.04
C GLY A 136 -24.39 7.64 -9.88
N GLY A 137 -24.17 6.59 -9.08
CA GLY A 137 -25.16 5.55 -8.80
C GLY A 137 -26.39 6.07 -8.05
N LEU A 138 -27.43 5.22 -7.98
CA LEU A 138 -28.73 5.54 -7.37
C LEU A 138 -29.45 6.73 -8.03
N ASP A 139 -29.29 6.90 -9.36
CA ASP A 139 -29.87 7.98 -10.15
C ASP A 139 -29.54 9.38 -9.60
N ALA A 140 -28.34 9.52 -9.01
CA ALA A 140 -27.89 10.74 -8.36
C ALA A 140 -26.47 11.11 -8.84
N ASP A 141 -26.36 12.07 -9.75
CA ASP A 141 -25.07 12.57 -10.28
C ASP A 141 -24.08 13.02 -9.19
N TRP A 142 -24.59 13.38 -8.01
CA TRP A 142 -23.75 13.79 -6.90
C TRP A 142 -23.18 12.63 -6.07
N MET A 143 -23.64 11.39 -6.28
CA MET A 143 -23.27 10.23 -5.47
C MET A 143 -21.80 9.85 -5.69
N PRO A 144 -20.95 9.83 -4.65
CA PRO A 144 -19.61 9.28 -4.77
C PRO A 144 -19.64 7.77 -5.04
N ALA A 145 -18.59 7.25 -5.67
CA ALA A 145 -18.34 5.81 -5.62
C ALA A 145 -18.09 5.38 -4.18
N ILE A 146 -18.64 4.24 -3.74
CA ILE A 146 -18.45 3.67 -2.42
C ILE A 146 -17.98 2.23 -2.57
N THR A 147 -16.85 1.91 -1.93
CA THR A 147 -16.24 0.59 -1.93
C THR A 147 -15.98 0.11 -0.52
N LEU A 148 -16.38 -1.13 -0.24
CA LEU A 148 -16.03 -1.85 0.97
C LEU A 148 -14.86 -2.79 0.68
N GLY A 149 -13.94 -2.94 1.63
CA GLY A 149 -12.78 -3.82 1.50
C GLY A 149 -12.60 -4.74 2.69
N SER A 150 -12.10 -5.94 2.43
CA SER A 150 -11.60 -6.92 3.39
C SER A 150 -10.20 -7.34 2.96
N HIS A 151 -9.22 -7.15 3.83
CA HIS A 151 -7.80 -7.32 3.52
C HIS A 151 -7.19 -8.28 4.53
N PHE A 152 -7.08 -9.56 4.18
CA PHE A 152 -6.37 -10.53 5.00
C PHE A 152 -4.87 -10.38 4.80
N LYS A 153 -4.13 -10.28 5.89
CA LYS A 153 -2.68 -10.09 5.88
C LYS A 153 -2.00 -11.17 6.70
N TRP A 154 -0.84 -11.61 6.27
CA TRP A 154 -0.02 -12.57 6.99
C TRP A 154 1.46 -12.18 6.97
N ASN A 155 2.05 -12.06 8.16
CA ASN A 155 3.46 -11.83 8.38
C ASN A 155 4.19 -13.17 8.60
N ASP A 156 5.18 -13.45 7.76
CA ASP A 156 5.92 -14.72 7.79
C ASP A 156 7.10 -14.75 8.78
N GLY A 157 7.46 -13.60 9.35
CA GLY A 157 8.67 -13.41 10.14
C GLY A 157 8.45 -13.35 11.65
N LEU A 158 7.28 -12.84 12.08
CA LEU A 158 7.01 -12.53 13.49
C LEU A 158 7.17 -13.75 14.39
N SER A 159 6.70 -14.93 13.98
CA SER A 159 6.80 -16.15 14.80
C SER A 159 8.25 -16.52 15.14
N THR A 160 9.18 -16.28 14.21
CA THR A 160 10.61 -16.54 14.42
C THR A 160 11.24 -15.46 15.28
N ILE A 161 10.95 -14.18 15.01
CA ILE A 161 11.41 -13.06 15.83
C ILE A 161 10.97 -13.25 17.28
N ASN A 162 9.68 -13.53 17.51
CA ASN A 162 9.12 -13.69 18.84
C ASN A 162 9.69 -14.91 19.58
N ARG A 163 9.86 -16.05 18.89
CA ARG A 163 10.50 -17.23 19.47
C ARG A 163 11.93 -16.93 19.91
N ASN A 164 12.72 -16.25 19.07
CA ASN A 164 14.10 -15.91 19.38
C ASN A 164 14.18 -14.89 20.54
N LEU A 165 13.20 -13.99 20.64
CA LEU A 165 13.05 -13.06 21.76
C LEU A 165 12.31 -13.66 22.98
N ASN A 166 12.19 -14.99 23.07
CA ASN A 166 11.56 -15.70 24.19
C ASN A 166 10.14 -15.20 24.52
N GLY A 167 9.34 -14.87 23.51
CA GLY A 167 7.96 -14.42 23.67
C GLY A 167 7.80 -12.92 23.92
N ALA A 168 8.86 -12.12 23.86
CA ALA A 168 8.79 -10.69 24.16
C ALA A 168 7.83 -9.91 23.24
N CYS A 169 7.65 -10.30 21.98
CA CYS A 169 6.73 -9.62 21.08
C CYS A 169 5.28 -9.74 21.57
N ASN A 170 4.89 -10.93 22.07
CA ASN A 170 3.55 -11.12 22.64
C ASN A 170 3.34 -10.25 23.87
N HIS A 171 4.36 -10.13 24.72
CA HIS A 171 4.30 -9.27 25.92
C HIS A 171 4.17 -7.79 25.59
N LEU A 172 4.62 -7.37 24.41
CA LEU A 172 4.47 -6.01 23.92
C LEU A 172 3.15 -5.79 23.14
N GLY A 173 2.32 -6.82 22.97
CA GLY A 173 1.03 -6.72 22.29
C GLY A 173 1.01 -7.22 20.84
N ALA A 174 2.14 -7.69 20.29
CA ALA A 174 2.19 -8.33 18.97
C ALA A 174 1.73 -9.80 19.08
N ASP A 175 0.43 -9.98 19.23
CA ASP A 175 -0.21 -11.23 19.66
C ASP A 175 -0.16 -12.35 18.59
N HIS A 176 -0.35 -11.99 17.31
CA HIS A 176 -0.48 -12.98 16.26
C HIS A 176 0.09 -12.53 14.90
N THR A 177 0.27 -13.51 14.01
CA THR A 177 1.03 -13.34 12.75
C THR A 177 0.17 -12.96 11.55
N TYR A 178 -1.15 -12.98 11.65
CA TYR A 178 -2.06 -12.65 10.56
C TYR A 178 -3.23 -11.82 11.08
N GLY A 179 -3.91 -11.06 10.23
CA GLY A 179 -5.08 -10.29 10.65
C GLY A 179 -5.90 -9.87 9.45
N THR A 180 -7.16 -9.52 9.66
CA THR A 180 -8.03 -9.00 8.61
C THR A 180 -8.35 -7.54 8.88
N GLU A 181 -8.12 -6.68 7.91
CA GLU A 181 -8.51 -5.27 7.96
C GLU A 181 -9.80 -5.06 7.16
N PHE A 182 -10.66 -4.15 7.63
CA PHE A 182 -11.87 -3.76 6.92
C PHE A 182 -11.80 -2.28 6.54
N THR A 183 -12.18 -1.96 5.30
CA THR A 183 -12.19 -0.58 4.80
C THR A 183 -13.56 -0.20 4.26
N ALA A 184 -13.90 1.08 4.39
CA ALA A 184 -15.03 1.70 3.70
C ALA A 184 -14.54 3.04 3.15
N VAL A 185 -14.59 3.20 1.83
CA VAL A 185 -13.98 4.33 1.12
C VAL A 185 -15.00 4.93 0.17
N ALA A 186 -15.10 6.25 0.17
CA ALA A 186 -15.86 7.01 -0.81
C ALA A 186 -14.89 7.81 -1.68
N SER A 187 -15.08 7.79 -3.00
CA SER A 187 -14.32 8.62 -3.94
C SER A 187 -15.25 9.35 -4.90
N LYS A 188 -14.88 10.57 -5.28
CA LYS A 188 -15.63 11.34 -6.26
C LYS A 188 -14.71 12.15 -7.16
N THR A 189 -15.01 12.10 -8.45
CA THR A 189 -14.41 13.01 -9.43
C THR A 189 -15.22 14.30 -9.48
N ILE A 190 -14.54 15.43 -9.31
CA ILE A 190 -15.13 16.77 -9.34
C ILE A 190 -14.59 17.50 -10.56
N GLN A 191 -15.49 18.08 -11.34
CA GLN A 191 -15.20 18.80 -12.58
C GLN A 191 -15.84 20.19 -12.54
N GLY A 192 -15.27 21.16 -13.27
CA GLY A 192 -15.83 22.51 -13.43
C GLY A 192 -15.59 23.48 -12.26
N VAL A 193 -14.94 23.05 -11.18
CA VAL A 193 -14.54 23.93 -10.05
C VAL A 193 -13.12 24.48 -10.22
N LEU A 194 -12.21 23.65 -10.74
CA LEU A 194 -10.83 24.01 -11.09
C LEU A 194 -10.65 23.88 -12.61
N PRO A 195 -9.56 24.43 -13.19
CA PRO A 195 -9.29 24.31 -14.62
C PRO A 195 -9.26 22.86 -15.12
N ASN A 196 -8.75 21.94 -14.30
CA ASN A 196 -8.73 20.51 -14.57
C ASN A 196 -9.52 19.73 -13.50
N PRO A 197 -10.00 18.52 -13.81
CA PRO A 197 -10.66 17.65 -12.84
C PRO A 197 -9.78 17.30 -11.64
N PHE A 198 -10.41 16.88 -10.56
CA PHE A 198 -9.74 16.29 -9.41
C PHE A 198 -10.59 15.22 -8.75
N ILE A 199 -9.94 14.28 -8.07
CA ILE A 199 -10.57 13.22 -7.28
C ILE A 199 -10.34 13.54 -5.81
N VAL A 200 -11.39 13.36 -5.01
CA VAL A 200 -11.30 13.34 -3.55
C VAL A 200 -11.70 11.96 -3.07
N SER A 201 -10.90 11.37 -2.20
CA SER A 201 -11.24 10.13 -1.51
C SER A 201 -11.13 10.30 0.00
N ALA A 202 -12.08 9.70 0.72
CA ALA A 202 -12.07 9.66 2.17
C ALA A 202 -12.64 8.31 2.63
N GLY A 203 -12.10 7.78 3.72
CA GLY A 203 -12.53 6.49 4.22
C GLY A 203 -12.09 6.21 5.64
N VAL A 204 -12.52 5.06 6.12
CA VAL A 204 -12.12 4.51 7.42
C VAL A 204 -11.56 3.11 7.24
N ARG A 205 -10.61 2.75 8.11
CA ARG A 205 -10.11 1.39 8.25
C ARG A 205 -10.23 0.93 9.68
N ASN A 206 -10.79 -0.26 9.86
CA ASN A 206 -10.71 -0.98 11.12
C ASN A 206 -9.62 -2.06 11.00
N SER A 207 -8.59 -1.98 11.85
CA SER A 207 -7.41 -2.85 11.78
C SER A 207 -6.77 -3.05 13.17
N ASP A 208 -6.12 -4.19 13.33
CA ASP A 208 -5.20 -4.54 14.41
C ASP A 208 -3.71 -4.54 13.97
N ALA A 209 -3.42 -4.20 12.72
CA ALA A 209 -2.09 -4.35 12.15
C ALA A 209 -1.08 -3.35 12.75
N ILE A 210 0.00 -3.88 13.32
CA ILE A 210 1.13 -3.10 13.84
C ILE A 210 2.08 -2.81 12.68
N HIS A 211 2.36 -1.52 12.44
CA HIS A 211 3.15 -1.04 11.30
C HIS A 211 2.68 -1.66 9.97
N THR A 212 1.36 -1.61 9.73
CA THR A 212 0.68 -2.19 8.56
C THR A 212 0.92 -3.70 8.36
N GLY A 213 1.34 -4.41 9.39
CA GLY A 213 1.62 -5.84 9.39
C GLY A 213 3.11 -6.18 9.53
N LEU A 214 4.03 -5.20 9.51
CA LEU A 214 5.47 -5.43 9.69
C LEU A 214 5.81 -6.17 10.98
N LEU A 215 5.12 -5.85 12.08
CA LEU A 215 5.33 -6.50 13.38
C LEU A 215 4.13 -7.38 13.77
N GLY A 216 3.38 -7.84 12.77
CA GLY A 216 2.15 -8.62 12.93
C GLY A 216 0.97 -7.80 13.45
N PHE A 217 0.16 -8.42 14.29
CA PHE A 217 -1.19 -7.95 14.60
C PHE A 217 -1.45 -7.99 16.11
N ALA A 218 -2.07 -6.92 16.59
CA ALA A 218 -2.54 -6.82 17.97
C ALA A 218 -3.88 -7.57 18.15
N GLY A 219 -4.22 -7.99 19.36
CA GLY A 219 -5.59 -8.47 19.63
C GLY A 219 -6.63 -7.35 19.64
N GLU A 220 -6.18 -6.11 19.87
CA GLU A 220 -7.01 -4.91 19.89
C GLU A 220 -7.09 -4.25 18.50
N ARG A 221 -8.25 -3.69 18.17
CA ARG A 221 -8.53 -3.07 16.87
C ARG A 221 -8.85 -1.59 17.03
N ALA A 222 -8.30 -0.79 16.15
CA ALA A 222 -8.62 0.63 16.04
C ALA A 222 -9.31 0.94 14.71
N THR A 223 -10.20 1.93 14.73
CA THR A 223 -10.74 2.53 13.51
C THR A 223 -10.01 3.83 13.23
N THR A 224 -9.32 3.91 12.10
CA THR A 224 -8.54 5.08 11.68
C THR A 224 -9.10 5.68 10.41
N PHE A 225 -8.80 6.97 10.20
CA PHE A 225 -9.20 7.70 9.00
C PHE A 225 -8.12 7.66 7.90
N GLU A 226 -8.56 7.73 6.65
CA GLU A 226 -7.70 7.96 5.49
C GLU A 226 -8.34 8.93 4.50
N GLY A 227 -7.50 9.66 3.78
CA GLY A 227 -7.96 10.42 2.64
C GLY A 227 -6.84 10.74 1.66
N ASN A 228 -7.25 10.96 0.41
CA ASN A 228 -6.38 11.46 -0.64
C ASN A 228 -7.10 12.48 -1.52
N PHE A 229 -6.28 13.28 -2.17
CA PHE A 229 -6.71 14.22 -3.19
C PHE A 229 -5.80 14.05 -4.40
N VAL A 230 -6.38 13.89 -5.59
CA VAL A 230 -5.65 13.74 -6.86
C VAL A 230 -6.07 14.86 -7.80
N TYR A 231 -5.13 15.65 -8.28
CA TYR A 231 -5.36 16.71 -9.25
C TYR A 231 -4.73 16.36 -10.59
N PHE A 232 -5.49 16.50 -11.67
CA PHE A 232 -5.01 16.27 -13.02
C PHE A 232 -4.26 17.52 -13.48
N LEU A 233 -2.93 17.48 -13.53
CA LEU A 233 -2.12 18.58 -14.07
C LEU A 233 -2.27 18.65 -15.59
N THR A 234 -2.33 17.50 -16.24
CA THR A 234 -2.67 17.28 -17.65
C THR A 234 -3.47 15.98 -17.78
N ASP A 235 -3.85 15.60 -19.00
CA ASP A 235 -4.47 14.29 -19.28
C ASP A 235 -3.55 13.10 -18.96
N LYS A 236 -2.24 13.33 -18.81
CA LYS A 236 -1.23 12.29 -18.54
C LYS A 236 -0.44 12.47 -17.24
N LEU A 237 -0.50 13.66 -16.62
CA LEU A 237 0.28 13.96 -15.42
C LEU A 237 -0.65 14.32 -14.27
N LEU A 238 -0.51 13.61 -13.16
CA LEU A 238 -1.32 13.78 -11.96
C LEU A 238 -0.45 14.12 -10.76
N PHE A 239 -0.99 14.92 -9.86
CA PHE A 239 -0.44 15.19 -8.55
C PHE A 239 -1.38 14.63 -7.49
N ALA A 240 -0.86 13.99 -6.46
CA ALA A 240 -1.66 13.55 -5.34
C ALA A 240 -1.05 13.91 -4.00
N VAL A 241 -1.91 14.02 -2.99
CA VAL A 241 -1.55 14.10 -1.57
C VAL A 241 -2.36 13.07 -0.81
N GLU A 242 -1.72 12.44 0.18
CA GLU A 242 -2.34 11.38 0.97
C GLU A 242 -2.11 11.60 2.46
N TYR A 243 -3.10 11.21 3.26
CA TYR A 243 -3.03 11.12 4.70
C TYR A 243 -3.62 9.79 5.16
N ARG A 244 -2.85 9.04 5.93
CA ARG A 244 -3.29 7.83 6.60
C ARG A 244 -3.05 7.99 8.10
N GLN A 245 -4.14 7.98 8.86
CA GLN A 245 -4.05 7.88 10.30
C GLN A 245 -3.61 6.47 10.70
N LYS A 246 -2.65 6.38 11.62
CA LYS A 246 -2.13 5.12 12.16
C LYS A 246 -2.56 4.97 13.61
N SER A 247 -2.87 3.74 14.01
CA SER A 247 -3.02 3.36 15.42
C SER A 247 -1.68 2.93 15.98
N ASP A 248 -1.46 3.21 17.26
CA ASP A 248 -0.34 2.70 18.04
C ASP A 248 -0.88 1.57 18.92
N LEU A 249 -0.71 0.33 18.45
CA LEU A 249 -1.31 -0.86 19.05
C LEU A 249 -0.28 -1.76 19.75
N ILE A 250 0.97 -1.30 19.84
CA ILE A 250 2.06 -2.04 20.45
C ILE A 250 2.70 -1.21 21.56
N ASP A 251 3.06 -1.85 22.65
CA ASP A 251 3.78 -1.21 23.73
C ASP A 251 5.17 -0.77 23.27
N GLN A 252 5.50 0.48 23.59
CA GLN A 252 6.83 1.03 23.35
C GLN A 252 7.87 0.27 24.17
N CYS A 253 9.01 -0.05 23.54
CA CYS A 253 10.07 -0.81 24.18
C CYS A 253 11.37 -0.01 24.21
N GLN A 254 11.84 0.30 25.41
CA GLN A 254 13.15 0.88 25.66
C GLN A 254 13.94 0.00 26.62
N THR A 255 15.08 -0.52 26.18
CA THR A 255 15.97 -1.36 27.00
C THR A 255 17.40 -1.22 26.52
N GLY A 256 18.38 -1.50 27.40
CA GLY A 256 19.81 -1.37 27.08
C GLY A 256 20.21 0.03 26.54
N GLY A 257 19.48 1.09 26.91
CA GLY A 257 19.71 2.45 26.41
C GLY A 257 19.21 2.72 24.99
N LYS A 258 18.49 1.78 24.37
CA LYS A 258 17.96 1.87 23.00
C LYS A 258 16.44 1.93 23.00
N HIS A 259 15.85 2.70 22.09
CA HIS A 259 14.42 2.63 21.78
C HIS A 259 14.23 1.61 20.65
N LEU A 260 13.78 0.41 20.99
CA LEU A 260 13.58 -0.67 20.03
C LEU A 260 12.23 -0.56 19.32
N ILE A 261 11.21 -0.08 20.03
CA ILE A 261 9.87 0.13 19.48
C ILE A 261 9.38 1.50 19.95
N LYS A 262 9.06 2.36 19.00
CA LYS A 262 8.52 3.71 19.21
C LYS A 262 7.05 3.74 18.81
N ALA A 263 6.28 4.65 19.42
CA ALA A 263 4.88 4.86 19.07
C ALA A 263 4.70 5.17 17.58
N GLU A 264 3.74 4.50 16.94
CA GLU A 264 3.41 4.75 15.54
C GLU A 264 2.98 6.20 15.30
N ASN A 265 3.25 6.74 14.12
CA ASN A 265 2.69 8.03 13.71
C ASN A 265 1.99 7.90 12.38
N ASP A 266 1.09 8.83 12.13
CA ASP A 266 0.40 8.95 10.86
C ASP A 266 1.37 9.10 9.69
N TRP A 267 0.89 8.64 8.54
CA TRP A 267 1.60 8.77 7.27
C TRP A 267 1.03 9.92 6.47
N THR A 268 1.94 10.66 5.84
CA THR A 268 1.60 11.68 4.85
C THR A 268 2.54 11.54 3.68
N ASP A 269 2.02 11.68 2.48
CA ASP A 269 2.84 11.71 1.28
C ASP A 269 2.28 12.63 0.21
N ILE A 270 3.17 12.97 -0.72
CA ILE A 270 2.84 13.66 -1.96
C ILE A 270 3.43 12.84 -3.11
N CYS A 271 2.72 12.73 -4.22
CA CYS A 271 3.21 11.98 -5.37
C CYS A 271 2.85 12.63 -6.70
N LEU A 272 3.62 12.27 -7.72
CA LEU A 272 3.31 12.51 -9.12
C LEU A 272 3.10 11.16 -9.81
N ALA A 273 2.08 11.06 -10.65
CA ALA A 273 1.86 9.93 -11.54
C ALA A 273 1.88 10.40 -12.99
N TYR A 274 2.55 9.65 -13.86
CA TYR A 274 2.63 9.89 -15.29
C TYR A 274 2.11 8.66 -16.04
N ILE A 275 1.04 8.87 -16.81
CA ILE A 275 0.44 7.89 -17.72
C ILE A 275 1.28 7.91 -18.99
N VAL A 276 2.05 6.84 -19.21
CA VAL A 276 2.89 6.70 -20.40
C VAL A 276 1.98 6.43 -21.60
N ASP A 277 1.17 5.38 -21.47
CA ASP A 277 0.17 4.91 -22.42
C ASP A 277 -1.00 4.26 -21.64
N SER A 278 -1.90 3.57 -22.33
CA SER A 278 -3.05 2.92 -21.71
C SER A 278 -2.72 1.69 -20.87
N HIS A 279 -1.49 1.20 -20.93
CA HIS A 279 -1.04 0.06 -20.15
C HIS A 279 -0.15 0.50 -18.98
N LEU A 280 0.75 1.46 -19.19
CA LEU A 280 1.82 1.79 -18.24
C LEU A 280 1.59 3.12 -17.52
N THR A 281 1.56 3.06 -16.19
CA THR A 281 1.66 4.22 -15.30
C THR A 281 2.93 4.15 -14.46
N ILE A 282 3.64 5.27 -14.37
CA ILE A 282 4.81 5.46 -13.51
C ILE A 282 4.43 6.47 -12.44
N ALA A 283 4.61 6.13 -11.17
CA ALA A 283 4.34 7.03 -10.06
C ALA A 283 5.57 7.18 -9.16
N GLY A 284 5.85 8.39 -8.69
CA GLY A 284 6.93 8.70 -7.78
C GLY A 284 6.42 9.56 -6.62
N GLY A 285 6.82 9.22 -5.40
CA GLY A 285 6.32 9.85 -4.18
C GLY A 285 7.42 10.25 -3.21
N TRP A 286 7.12 11.26 -2.38
CA TRP A 286 7.89 11.64 -1.21
C TRP A 286 6.99 11.57 0.02
N ALA A 287 7.43 10.80 1.02
CA ALA A 287 6.60 10.49 2.18
C ALA A 287 7.32 10.73 3.52
N ASN A 288 6.48 10.91 4.53
CA ASN A 288 6.84 10.87 5.94
C ASN A 288 6.03 9.74 6.59
N PHE A 289 6.70 8.64 6.92
CA PHE A 289 6.09 7.46 7.53
C PHE A 289 6.20 7.47 9.06
N GLY A 290 6.66 8.57 9.66
CA GLY A 290 6.73 8.68 11.10
C GLY A 290 7.71 7.69 11.71
N ASN A 291 7.38 7.16 12.89
CA ASN A 291 8.21 6.14 13.53
C ASN A 291 7.91 4.75 12.94
N VAL A 292 8.97 4.02 12.61
CA VAL A 292 8.95 2.61 12.22
C VAL A 292 9.99 1.88 13.06
N LEU A 293 9.52 1.07 14.02
CA LEU A 293 10.35 0.40 15.03
C LEU A 293 11.26 1.39 15.78
N ASN A 294 12.57 1.24 15.65
CA ASN A 294 13.61 2.02 16.33
C ASN A 294 13.84 3.42 15.71
N HIS A 295 13.34 3.69 14.50
CA HIS A 295 13.68 4.90 13.75
C HIS A 295 12.49 5.74 13.35
N LYS A 296 12.80 6.97 12.96
CA LYS A 296 11.84 7.87 12.33
C LYS A 296 12.17 7.99 10.84
N GLU A 297 11.27 7.52 9.99
CA GLU A 297 11.41 7.51 8.53
C GLU A 297 10.78 8.76 7.93
N ARG A 298 11.61 9.81 7.85
CA ARG A 298 11.32 11.07 7.14
C ARG A 298 12.11 11.07 5.84
N ASN A 299 11.53 11.63 4.78
CA ASN A 299 12.12 11.71 3.45
C ASN A 299 12.20 10.36 2.74
N VAL A 300 11.11 9.61 2.78
CA VAL A 300 10.99 8.35 2.05
C VAL A 300 10.71 8.66 0.59
N TRP A 301 11.50 8.09 -0.31
CA TRP A 301 11.24 8.17 -1.75
C TRP A 301 10.64 6.86 -2.22
N ALA A 302 9.49 6.94 -2.90
CA ALA A 302 8.81 5.78 -3.44
C ALA A 302 8.71 5.88 -4.96
N LEU A 303 8.79 4.73 -5.63
CA LEU A 303 8.57 4.59 -7.07
C LEU A 303 7.66 3.39 -7.29
N GLN A 304 6.68 3.53 -8.17
CA GLN A 304 5.82 2.44 -8.62
C GLN A 304 5.77 2.42 -10.14
N LEU A 305 5.84 1.21 -10.69
CA LEU A 305 5.46 0.90 -12.06
C LEU A 305 4.19 0.05 -11.99
N LYS A 306 3.15 0.46 -12.71
CA LYS A 306 1.90 -0.30 -12.84
C LYS A 306 1.61 -0.57 -14.31
N TYR A 307 1.27 -1.81 -14.61
CA TYR A 307 0.88 -2.29 -15.93
C TYR A 307 -0.56 -2.84 -15.90
N GLU A 308 -1.42 -2.38 -16.79
CA GLU A 308 -2.75 -2.92 -17.05
C GLU A 308 -2.74 -3.74 -18.34
N PHE A 309 -3.31 -4.95 -18.32
CA PHE A 309 -3.43 -5.82 -19.50
C PHE A 309 -4.64 -5.45 -20.36
#